data_AF-A0A535J309-F1
#
_entry.id   AF-A0A535J309-F1
#
_cell.length_a   1.000
_cell.length_b   1.000
_cell.length_c   1.000
_cell.angle_alpha   90.00
_cell.angle_beta   90.00
_cell.angle_gamma   90.00
#
_symmetry.space_group_name_H-M   'P 1'
#
loop_
_entity.id
_entity.type
_entity.pdbx_description
1 polymer ?
#
loop_
_entity_poly.entity_id
_entity_poly.type
_entity_poly.pdbx_seq_one_letter_code
_entity_poly.pdbx_strand_id
1 'polypeptide(L)' 'MVATIERIGGLQTQYAPSGYIGLWSRMRNFNRDALTEALQKRRVIQGTLLRSTIHMVSARDY' A
#
# COMPACT_ATOMS: atom_id res chain seq x y z
N MET A 1 4.28 -0.08 -8.82
CA MET A 1 3.76 -0.35 -7.47
C MET A 1 2.77 0.72 -7.03
N VAL A 2 3.13 2.00 -6.91
CA VAL A 2 2.17 3.07 -6.52
C VAL A 2 0.93 3.06 -7.43
N ALA A 3 1.12 3.08 -8.75
CA ALA A 3 0.03 2.94 -9.72
C ALA A 3 -0.82 1.66 -9.55
N THR A 4 -0.25 0.58 -8.99
CA THR A 4 -1.00 -0.64 -8.67
C THR A 4 -1.91 -0.42 -7.46
N ILE A 5 -1.41 0.25 -6.40
CA ILE A 5 -2.18 0.62 -5.22
C ILE A 5 -3.35 1.53 -5.62
N GLU A 6 -3.09 2.52 -6.48
CA GLU A 6 -4.14 3.41 -7.03
C GLU A 6 -5.19 2.61 -7.80
N ARG A 7 -4.75 1.69 -8.68
CA ARG A 7 -5.65 0.89 -9.52
C ARG A 7 -6.54 -0.08 -8.74
N ILE A 8 -6.13 -0.51 -7.54
CA ILE A 8 -6.94 -1.37 -6.66
C ILE A 8 -7.74 -0.58 -5.61
N GLY A 9 -7.64 0.76 -5.60
CA GLY A 9 -8.36 1.62 -4.66
C GLY A 9 -7.80 1.59 -3.24
N GLY A 10 -6.49 1.33 -3.10
CA GLY A 10 -5.85 1.12 -1.81
C GLY A 10 -5.98 -0.30 -1.29
N LEU A 11 -5.27 -0.58 -0.19
CA LEU A 11 -5.27 -1.89 0.44
C LEU A 11 -5.50 -1.73 1.93
N GLN A 12 -6.45 -2.46 2.51
CA GLN A 12 -6.62 -2.50 3.96
C GLN A 12 -5.40 -3.18 4.61
N THR A 13 -4.70 -2.49 5.50
CA THR A 13 -3.44 -2.92 6.12
C THR A 13 -3.44 -2.71 7.64
N GLN A 14 -4.46 -3.24 8.31
CA GLN A 14 -4.57 -3.23 9.78
C GLN A 14 -3.45 -4.03 10.46
N TYR A 15 -2.99 -5.09 9.77
CA TYR A 15 -1.79 -5.84 10.12
C TYR A 15 -0.69 -5.49 9.11
N ALA A 16 0.39 -4.84 9.54
CA ALA A 16 1.39 -4.26 8.62
C ALA A 16 1.93 -5.25 7.54
N PRO A 17 2.21 -6.54 7.85
CA PRO A 17 2.65 -7.50 6.84
C PRO A 17 1.65 -7.76 5.71
N SER A 18 0.34 -7.55 5.94
CA SER A 18 -0.70 -7.72 4.91
C SER A 18 -0.48 -6.82 3.70
N GLY A 19 0.16 -5.65 3.87
CA GLY A 19 0.54 -4.75 2.79
C GLY A 19 1.49 -5.41 1.79
N TYR A 20 2.52 -6.06 2.32
CA TYR A 20 3.54 -6.75 1.53
C TYR A 20 2.95 -7.97 0.83
N ILE A 21 2.21 -8.81 1.56
CA ILE A 21 1.58 -10.02 1.00
C ILE A 21 0.54 -9.65 -0.07
N GLY A 22 -0.31 -8.65 0.22
CA GLY A 22 -1.35 -8.22 -0.70
C GLY A 22 -0.82 -7.71 -2.04
N LEU A 23 0.31 -6.99 -2.02
CA LEU A 23 0.97 -6.53 -3.24
C LEU A 23 1.77 -7.64 -3.92
N TRP A 24 2.46 -8.49 -3.17
CA TRP A 24 3.15 -9.68 -3.70
C TRP A 24 2.22 -10.58 -4.51
N SER A 25 1.01 -10.85 -4.00
CA SER A 25 0.03 -11.69 -4.71
C SER A 25 -0.59 -11.04 -5.95
N ARG A 26 -0.46 -9.71 -6.13
CA ARG A 26 -1.09 -8.95 -7.23
C ARG A 26 -0.09 -8.43 -8.26
N MET A 27 1.20 -8.45 -7.95
CA MET A 27 2.27 -7.91 -8.81
C MET A 27 3.28 -9.00 -9.18
N ARG A 28 3.45 -9.25 -10.48
CA ARG A 28 4.39 -10.24 -11.01
C ARG A 28 5.84 -10.05 -10.52
N ASN A 29 6.30 -8.80 -10.47
CA ASN A 29 7.66 -8.43 -10.06
C ASN A 29 7.62 -7.58 -8.79
N PHE A 30 6.94 -8.05 -7.74
CA PHE A 30 6.91 -7.35 -6.47
C PHE A 30 8.29 -7.36 -5.80
N ASN A 31 8.75 -6.18 -5.38
CA ASN A 31 9.92 -6.02 -4.55
C ASN A 31 9.50 -5.45 -3.19
N ARG A 32 9.78 -6.21 -2.13
CA ARG A 32 9.49 -5.82 -0.74
C ARG A 32 10.16 -4.51 -0.35
N ASP A 33 11.44 -4.33 -0.70
CA ASP A 33 12.21 -3.16 -0.29
C ASP A 33 11.73 -1.89 -0.99
N ALA A 34 11.24 -2.02 -2.24
CA ALA A 34 10.60 -0.93 -2.95
C ALA A 34 9.34 -0.42 -2.23
N LEU A 35 8.57 -1.32 -1.59
CA LEU A 35 7.42 -0.92 -0.78
C LEU A 35 7.85 -0.18 0.48
N THR A 36 8.83 -0.72 1.19
CA THR A 36 9.39 -0.07 2.39
C THR A 36 9.94 1.31 2.06
N GLU A 37 10.69 1.46 0.97
CA GLU A 37 11.21 2.74 0.51
C GLU A 37 10.08 3.72 0.14
N ALA A 38 9.00 3.23 -0.48
CA ALA A 38 7.85 4.08 -0.82
C ALA A 38 7.11 4.61 0.41
N LEU A 39 7.00 3.79 1.48
CA LEU A 39 6.47 4.22 2.78
C LEU A 39 7.39 5.26 3.44
N GLN A 40 8.70 5.00 3.48
CA GLN A 40 9.69 5.92 4.04
C GLN A 40 9.70 7.28 3.32
N LYS A 41 9.63 7.26 1.98
CA LYS A 41 9.56 8.47 1.14
C LYS A 41 8.15 9.08 1.07
N ARG A 42 7.18 8.57 1.84
CA ARG A 42 5.78 9.04 1.85
C ARG A 42 5.13 9.10 0.46
N ARG A 43 5.55 8.21 -0.45
CA ARG A 43 4.86 7.99 -1.74
C ARG A 43 3.64 7.07 -1.58
N VAL A 44 3.68 6.27 -0.52
CA VAL A 44 2.58 5.44 -0.05
C VAL A 44 2.33 5.85 1.40
N ILE A 45 1.07 6.11 1.74
CA ILE A 45 0.64 6.52 3.08
C ILE A 45 -0.12 5.37 3.72
N GLN A 46 0.19 5.09 4.99
CA GLN A 46 -0.58 4.19 5.83
C GLN A 46 -1.37 5.04 6.84
N GLY A 47 -2.69 5.02 6.76
CA GLY A 47 -3.55 5.82 7.62
C GLY A 47 -4.96 5.27 7.71
N THR A 48 -5.80 5.87 8.55
CA THR A 48 -7.20 5.49 8.69
C THR A 48 -8.01 6.09 7.54
N LEU A 49 -8.74 5.26 6.79
CA LEU A 49 -9.62 5.70 5.69
C LEU A 49 -10.98 4.98 5.74
N LEU A 50 -11.26 4.15 4.73
CA LEU A 50 -12.57 3.54 4.49
C LEU A 50 -13.03 2.74 5.71
N ARG A 51 -14.26 3.00 6.18
CA ARG A 51 -14.86 2.30 7.33
C ARG A 51 -13.99 2.35 8.60
N SER A 52 -13.21 3.42 8.77
CA SER A 52 -12.34 3.64 9.93
C SER A 52 -11.26 2.58 10.16
N THR A 53 -10.82 1.87 9.12
CA THR A 53 -9.69 0.94 9.21
C THR A 53 -8.43 1.51 8.55
N ILE A 54 -7.28 0.95 8.93
CA ILE A 54 -5.99 1.37 8.39
C ILE A 54 -5.84 0.83 6.97
N HIS A 55 -5.52 1.71 6.03
CA HIS A 55 -5.26 1.41 4.64
C HIS A 55 -3.93 1.98 4.20
N MET A 56 -3.37 1.33 3.19
CA MET A 56 -2.24 1.76 2.41
C MET A 56 -2.74 2.30 1.07
N VAL A 57 -2.49 3.58 0.82
CA VAL A 57 -2.90 4.30 -0.41
C VAL A 57 -1.71 5.06 -1.00
N SER A 58 -1.82 5.51 -2.25
CA SER A 58 -0.85 6.47 -2.78
C SER A 58 -0.93 7.79 -2.01
N ALA A 59 0.13 8.58 -2.01
CA ALA A 59 0.08 9.92 -1.40
C ALA A 59 -0.89 10.88 -2.10
N ARG A 60 -1.24 10.61 -3.36
CA ARG A 60 -2.21 11.40 -4.11
C ARG A 60 -3.65 11.09 -3.70
N ASP A 61 -3.92 9.83 -3.36
CA ASP A 61 -5.27 9.34 -3.04
C ASP A 61 -5.53 9.28 -1.52
N TYR A 62 -4.57 9.75 -0.70
CA TYR A 62 -4.71 9.97 0.75
C TYR A 62 -5.25 11.38 1.01
#